data_AF-A0A2S6GML1-F1
#
_entry.id   AF-A0A2S6GML1-F1
#
_cell.length_a   1.000
_cell.length_b   1.000
_cell.length_c   1.000
_cell.angle_alpha   90.00
_cell.angle_beta   90.00
_cell.angle_gamma   90.00
#
_symmetry.space_group_name_H-M   'P 1'
#
loop_
_entity.id
_entity.type
_entity.pdbx_description
1 polymer ?
#
loop_
_entity_poly.entity_id
_entity_poly.type
_entity_poly.pdbx_seq_one_letter_code
_entity_poly.pdbx_strand_id
1 'polypeptide(L)'
;MTATLARGGAATDVTTVNTTATEDDVALPVIEFRVPIPGFPDHREFVLVAVAEDGPLFALRSVDDPDLRFLVVPPAPFFPDYAPQVGTQVLEQLGTEDPADLLVLLVVTASGSVGDATANLLAPVIVDRSTRRAAQVILEEDQPIRARLLPA
;
A
#
# COMPACT_ATOMS: atom_id res chain seq x y z
N MET A 1 18.62 -73.51 20.29
CA MET A 1 19.51 -72.67 19.48
C MET A 1 19.24 -71.21 19.86
N THR A 2 20.23 -70.56 20.45
CA THR A 2 20.29 -69.11 20.81
C THR A 2 20.23 -68.26 19.52
N ALA A 3 19.80 -66.99 19.43
CA ALA A 3 19.87 -65.86 20.36
C ALA A 3 18.91 -64.69 19.99
N THR A 4 18.72 -63.82 20.98
CA THR A 4 18.05 -62.50 21.05
C THR A 4 18.66 -61.39 20.18
N LEU A 5 17.84 -60.43 19.73
CA LEU A 5 18.13 -58.97 19.79
C LEU A 5 16.84 -58.13 19.61
N ALA A 6 16.74 -57.07 20.40
CA ALA A 6 15.58 -56.20 20.59
C ALA A 6 15.76 -54.81 19.92
N ARG A 7 14.71 -53.98 20.07
CA ARG A 7 14.50 -52.56 19.68
C ARG A 7 14.02 -52.40 18.23
N GLY A 8 12.94 -51.69 17.92
CA GLY A 8 12.11 -50.73 18.64
C GLY A 8 11.62 -49.73 17.59
N GLY A 9 10.32 -49.58 17.42
CA GLY A 9 9.74 -48.65 16.44
C GLY A 9 8.31 -48.34 16.85
N ALA A 10 8.12 -47.14 17.37
CA ALA A 10 6.88 -46.65 17.94
C ALA A 10 5.76 -46.58 16.89
N ALA A 11 4.54 -46.86 17.33
CA ALA A 11 3.31 -46.56 16.62
C ALA A 11 3.13 -45.04 16.54
N THR A 12 2.83 -44.52 15.35
CA THR A 12 2.34 -43.15 15.19
C THR A 12 0.92 -43.23 14.67
N ASP A 13 -0.02 -42.81 15.52
CA ASP A 13 -1.41 -42.54 15.16
C ASP A 13 -1.43 -41.50 14.04
N VAL A 14 -2.02 -41.85 12.89
CA VAL A 14 -2.29 -40.89 11.82
C VAL A 14 -3.57 -40.15 12.20
N THR A 15 -3.41 -39.02 12.87
CA THR A 15 -4.51 -38.06 13.06
C THR A 15 -4.61 -37.20 11.81
N THR A 16 -5.68 -37.38 11.04
CA THR A 16 -6.04 -36.48 9.94
C THR A 16 -6.34 -35.09 10.52
N VAL A 17 -5.45 -34.12 10.29
CA VAL A 17 -5.72 -32.71 10.57
C VAL A 17 -6.48 -32.16 9.37
N ASN A 18 -7.78 -31.94 9.53
CA ASN A 18 -8.55 -31.12 8.60
C ASN A 18 -8.17 -29.66 8.84
N THR A 19 -7.23 -29.15 8.06
CA THR A 19 -6.91 -27.72 8.03
C THR A 19 -7.99 -26.98 7.25
N THR A 20 -9.06 -26.57 7.93
CA THR A 20 -9.74 -25.31 7.57
C THR A 20 -8.91 -24.19 8.19
N ALA A 21 -7.87 -23.76 7.49
CA ALA A 21 -7.29 -22.45 7.74
C ALA A 21 -8.30 -21.43 7.22
N THR A 22 -8.99 -20.75 8.13
CA THR A 22 -9.61 -19.47 7.83
C THR A 22 -8.47 -18.48 7.60
N GLU A 23 -8.30 -18.01 6.37
CA GLU A 23 -7.34 -16.96 6.03
C GLU A 23 -7.58 -15.77 6.96
N ASP A 24 -6.51 -15.41 7.66
CA ASP A 24 -6.41 -14.46 8.75
C ASP A 24 -7.28 -13.19 8.62
N ASP A 25 -8.18 -13.02 9.60
CA ASP A 25 -8.94 -11.80 9.92
C ASP A 25 -8.02 -10.72 10.55
N VAL A 26 -6.90 -10.42 9.88
CA VAL A 26 -6.02 -9.33 10.28
C VAL A 26 -6.56 -8.06 9.64
N ALA A 27 -7.29 -7.27 10.43
CA ALA A 27 -7.77 -5.96 10.01
C ALA A 27 -6.58 -5.07 9.58
N LEU A 28 -6.60 -4.64 8.32
CA LEU A 28 -5.56 -3.77 7.78
C LEU A 28 -5.57 -2.41 8.50
N PRO A 29 -4.40 -1.77 8.70
CA PRO A 29 -4.36 -0.44 9.30
C PRO A 29 -5.12 0.59 8.46
N VAL A 30 -6.10 1.25 9.07
CA VAL A 30 -6.84 2.35 8.45
C VAL A 30 -5.97 3.61 8.41
N ILE A 31 -6.00 4.28 7.26
CA ILE A 31 -5.37 5.56 6.95
C ILE A 31 -6.48 6.61 6.90
N GLU A 32 -6.34 7.68 7.68
CA GLU A 32 -7.29 8.78 7.77
C GLU A 32 -6.83 9.97 6.91
N PHE A 33 -7.61 10.32 5.89
CA PHE A 33 -7.40 11.53 5.10
C PHE A 33 -7.89 12.77 5.87
N ARG A 34 -6.94 13.59 6.32
CA ARG A 34 -7.22 14.83 7.09
C ARG A 34 -7.83 15.91 6.21
N VAL A 35 -7.46 15.89 4.93
CA VAL A 35 -8.11 16.62 3.84
C VAL A 35 -8.70 15.57 2.89
N PRO A 36 -10.01 15.61 2.60
CA PRO A 36 -10.62 14.67 1.66
C PRO A 36 -9.93 14.72 0.30
N ILE A 37 -9.89 13.57 -0.39
CA ILE A 37 -9.40 13.49 -1.75
C ILE A 37 -10.33 14.35 -2.65
N PRO A 38 -9.80 15.25 -3.49
CA PRO A 38 -10.62 16.04 -4.41
C PRO A 38 -11.55 15.16 -5.26
N GLY A 39 -12.83 15.48 -5.25
CA GLY A 39 -13.87 14.68 -5.93
C GLY A 39 -14.53 13.60 -5.07
N PHE A 40 -14.00 13.31 -3.87
CA PHE A 40 -14.51 12.29 -2.94
C PHE A 40 -14.64 12.82 -1.50
N PRO A 41 -15.45 13.88 -1.27
CA PRO A 41 -15.50 14.59 0.01
C PRO A 41 -15.98 13.74 1.21
N ASP A 42 -16.78 12.71 0.92
CA ASP A 42 -17.40 11.85 1.93
C ASP A 42 -16.52 10.65 2.32
N HIS A 43 -15.42 10.39 1.59
CA HIS A 43 -14.53 9.27 1.86
C HIS A 43 -13.25 9.76 2.52
N ARG A 44 -13.03 9.34 3.78
CA ARG A 44 -11.87 9.75 4.58
C ARG A 44 -11.04 8.60 5.10
N GLU A 45 -11.59 7.40 5.15
CA GLU A 45 -10.92 6.24 5.67
C GLU A 45 -10.57 5.29 4.53
N PHE A 46 -9.28 4.94 4.45
CA PHE A 46 -8.75 4.07 3.41
C PHE A 46 -7.83 3.01 4.01
N VAL A 47 -7.66 1.91 3.30
CA VAL A 47 -6.62 0.91 3.58
C VAL A 47 -5.74 0.75 2.35
N LEU A 48 -4.44 0.55 2.58
CA LEU A 48 -3.47 0.30 1.51
C LEU A 48 -3.26 -1.21 1.34
N VAL A 49 -3.63 -1.75 0.18
CA VAL A 49 -3.58 -3.19 -0.11
C VAL A 49 -2.64 -3.43 -1.27
N ALA A 50 -1.66 -4.32 -1.11
CA ALA A 50 -0.82 -4.75 -2.23
C ALA A 50 -1.67 -5.47 -3.29
N VAL A 51 -1.45 -5.17 -4.57
CA VAL A 51 -2.16 -5.86 -5.66
C VAL A 51 -1.53 -7.22 -5.98
N ALA A 52 -0.23 -7.36 -5.71
CA ALA A 52 0.54 -8.61 -5.79
C ALA A 52 1.59 -8.62 -4.67
N GLU A 53 1.97 -9.80 -4.16
CA GLU A 53 2.88 -9.95 -3.00
C GLU A 53 4.18 -9.14 -3.12
N ASP A 54 4.83 -9.18 -4.29
CA ASP A 54 6.12 -8.52 -4.53
C ASP A 54 6.03 -7.37 -5.56
N GLY A 55 4.84 -6.81 -5.74
CA GLY A 55 4.58 -5.77 -6.74
C GLY A 55 4.69 -4.34 -6.20
N PRO A 56 5.09 -3.36 -7.02
CA PRO A 56 5.10 -1.95 -6.62
C PRO A 56 3.69 -1.31 -6.66
N LEU A 57 2.65 -2.06 -7.05
CA LEU A 57 1.30 -1.55 -7.25
C LEU A 57 0.42 -1.87 -6.05
N PHE A 58 -0.24 -0.83 -5.54
CA PHE A 58 -1.15 -0.91 -4.41
C PHE A 58 -2.52 -0.37 -4.79
N ALA A 59 -3.55 -0.85 -4.11
CA ALA A 59 -4.88 -0.28 -4.11
C ALA A 59 -5.08 0.47 -2.79
N LEU A 60 -5.28 1.78 -2.86
CA LEU A 60 -5.77 2.59 -1.76
C LEU A 60 -7.31 2.52 -1.81
N ARG A 61 -7.90 1.66 -0.98
CA ARG A 61 -9.33 1.31 -1.02
C ARG A 61 -10.08 2.04 0.07
N SER A 62 -11.25 2.60 -0.24
CA SER A 62 -12.11 3.19 0.77
C SER A 62 -12.63 2.11 1.71
N VAL A 63 -12.73 2.44 3.00
CA VAL A 63 -13.37 1.57 4.01
C VAL A 63 -14.89 1.61 3.85
N ASP A 64 -15.44 2.76 3.46
CA ASP A 64 -16.89 3.00 3.36
C ASP A 64 -17.49 2.51 2.03
N ASP A 65 -16.69 2.47 0.96
CA ASP A 65 -17.14 2.06 -0.38
C ASP A 65 -16.13 1.09 -1.03
N PRO A 66 -16.48 -0.21 -1.16
CA PRO A 66 -15.58 -1.22 -1.72
C PRO A 66 -15.30 -1.02 -3.23
N ASP A 67 -16.15 -0.28 -3.94
CA ASP A 67 -15.96 0.03 -5.36
C ASP A 67 -15.03 1.22 -5.56
N LEU A 68 -14.85 2.06 -4.54
CA LEU A 68 -13.91 3.19 -4.57
C LEU A 68 -12.49 2.74 -4.20
N ARG A 69 -11.61 2.75 -5.21
CA ARG A 69 -10.17 2.54 -5.01
C ARG A 69 -9.32 3.34 -5.98
N PHE A 70 -8.16 3.77 -5.52
CA PHE A 70 -7.12 4.36 -6.35
C PHE A 70 -5.96 3.38 -6.51
N LEU A 71 -5.48 3.20 -7.74
CA LEU A 71 -4.21 2.55 -7.96
C LEU A 71 -3.09 3.53 -7.60
N VAL A 72 -2.14 3.08 -6.79
CA VAL A 72 -1.02 3.91 -6.34
C VAL A 72 0.29 3.14 -6.38
N VAL A 73 1.38 3.87 -6.55
CA VAL A 73 2.75 3.32 -6.54
C VAL A 73 3.67 4.19 -5.68
N PRO A 74 4.70 3.63 -5.02
CA PRO A 74 5.81 4.44 -4.54
C PRO A 74 6.58 5.00 -5.75
N PRO A 75 7.16 6.20 -5.64
CA PRO A 75 7.86 6.82 -6.78
C PRO A 75 9.17 6.10 -7.12
N ALA A 76 9.92 5.61 -6.12
CA ALA A 76 11.32 5.19 -6.28
C ALA A 76 11.58 4.18 -7.43
N PRO A 77 10.74 3.16 -7.69
CA PRO A 77 10.97 2.22 -8.79
C PRO A 77 10.81 2.81 -10.19
N PHE A 78 10.09 3.93 -10.34
CA PHE A 78 9.69 4.52 -11.62
C PHE A 78 10.31 5.89 -11.87
N PHE A 79 10.50 6.66 -10.79
CA PHE A 79 10.99 8.03 -10.79
C PHE A 79 12.04 8.17 -9.67
N PRO A 80 13.26 7.62 -9.85
CA PRO A 80 14.26 7.54 -8.78
C PRO A 80 14.74 8.91 -8.28
N ASP A 81 14.65 9.94 -9.12
CA ASP A 81 15.05 11.31 -8.79
C ASP A 81 13.88 12.16 -8.24
N TYR A 82 12.68 11.58 -8.08
CA TYR A 82 11.51 12.31 -7.59
C TYR A 82 11.59 12.51 -6.06
N ALA A 83 11.81 13.76 -5.66
CA ALA A 83 11.96 14.18 -4.26
C ALA A 83 11.06 15.39 -3.97
N PRO A 84 9.73 15.19 -3.79
CA PRO A 84 8.79 16.29 -3.65
C PRO A 84 8.99 17.03 -2.32
N GLN A 85 8.91 18.36 -2.36
CA GLN A 85 8.91 19.17 -1.15
C GLN A 85 7.50 19.28 -0.57
N VAL A 86 7.34 18.83 0.68
CA VAL A 86 6.08 18.92 1.43
C VAL A 86 6.18 20.08 2.41
N GLY A 87 5.26 21.05 2.31
CA GLY A 87 5.25 22.23 3.18
C GLY A 87 4.91 21.92 4.63
N THR A 88 5.42 22.73 5.56
CA THR A 88 5.24 22.56 7.03
C THR A 88 3.78 22.44 7.45
N GLN A 89 2.87 23.21 6.82
CA GLN A 89 1.44 23.15 7.13
C GLN A 89 0.85 21.75 6.90
N VAL A 90 1.31 21.03 5.86
CA VAL A 90 0.87 19.65 5.63
C VAL A 90 1.41 18.75 6.72
N LEU A 91 2.70 18.87 7.07
CA LEU A 91 3.32 18.07 8.14
C LEU A 91 2.60 18.25 9.48
N GLU A 92 2.22 19.50 9.82
CA GLU A 92 1.42 19.80 11.01
C GLU A 92 0.03 19.14 10.98
N GLN A 93 -0.65 19.15 9.82
CA GLN A 93 -1.94 18.48 9.66
C GLN A 93 -1.85 16.95 9.81
N LEU A 94 -0.77 16.36 9.29
CA LEU A 94 -0.48 14.94 9.45
C LEU A 94 0.01 14.61 10.86
N GLY A 95 0.47 15.60 11.63
CA GLY A 95 1.07 15.40 12.95
C GLY A 95 2.43 14.71 12.86
N THR A 96 3.19 14.96 11.78
CA THR A 96 4.49 14.34 11.53
C THR A 96 5.55 14.87 12.47
N GLU A 97 6.20 13.97 13.20
CA GLU A 97 7.34 14.29 14.07
C GLU A 97 8.68 13.96 13.40
N ASP A 98 8.74 12.87 12.62
CA ASP A 98 9.92 12.44 11.88
C ASP A 98 9.60 12.33 10.37
N PRO A 99 10.25 13.12 9.49
CA PRO A 99 10.09 12.99 8.04
C PRO A 99 10.40 11.58 7.50
N ALA A 100 11.21 10.77 8.20
CA ALA A 100 11.48 9.39 7.81
C ALA A 100 10.24 8.49 7.87
N ASP A 101 9.17 8.92 8.57
CA ASP A 101 7.89 8.24 8.64
C ASP A 101 6.93 8.56 7.51
N LEU A 102 7.29 9.49 6.63
CA LEU A 102 6.49 9.81 5.46
C LEU A 102 6.64 8.75 4.38
N LEU A 103 5.50 8.26 3.93
CA LEU A 103 5.33 7.46 2.73
C LEU A 103 4.75 8.36 1.63
N VAL A 104 5.41 8.35 0.46
CA VAL A 104 4.95 9.05 -0.73
C VAL A 104 4.35 8.04 -1.70
N LEU A 105 3.12 8.30 -2.15
CA LEU A 105 2.40 7.49 -3.11
C LEU A 105 1.91 8.35 -4.27
N LEU A 106 2.02 7.83 -5.49
CA LEU A 106 1.56 8.50 -6.70
C LEU A 106 0.31 7.81 -7.23
N VAL A 107 -0.73 8.59 -7.52
CA VAL A 107 -1.96 8.05 -8.11
C VAL A 107 -1.73 7.69 -9.57
N VAL A 108 -2.07 6.45 -9.92
CA VAL A 108 -1.92 5.87 -11.26
C VAL A 108 -3.23 5.97 -12.03
N THR A 109 -3.14 6.45 -13.25
CA THR A 109 -4.18 6.35 -14.28
C THR A 109 -3.81 5.24 -15.25
N ALA A 110 -4.55 4.13 -15.23
CA ALA A 110 -4.45 3.10 -16.26
C ALA A 110 -5.14 3.62 -17.54
N SER A 111 -4.48 3.48 -18.70
CA SER A 111 -5.02 3.95 -19.98
C SER A 111 -4.81 2.91 -21.06
N GLY A 112 -5.83 2.14 -21.44
CA GLY A 112 -5.69 1.15 -22.52
C GLY A 112 -4.80 -0.03 -22.14
N SER A 113 -3.48 0.11 -22.32
CA SER A 113 -2.47 -0.91 -21.99
C SER A 113 -1.67 -0.57 -20.73
N VAL A 114 -0.94 -1.55 -20.20
CA VAL A 114 -0.01 -1.32 -19.06
C VAL A 114 1.12 -0.35 -19.44
N GLY A 115 1.59 -0.37 -20.69
CA GLY A 115 2.65 0.52 -21.18
C GLY A 115 2.24 1.99 -21.23
N ASP A 116 0.95 2.26 -21.30
CA ASP A 116 0.38 3.60 -21.38
C ASP A 116 -0.03 4.14 -20.00
N ALA A 117 0.22 3.39 -18.93
CA ALA A 117 -0.12 3.81 -17.58
C ALA A 117 0.72 5.03 -17.16
N THR A 118 0.05 6.01 -16.55
CA THR A 118 0.70 7.24 -16.08
C THR A 118 0.48 7.47 -14.59
N ALA A 119 1.43 8.12 -13.93
CA ALA A 119 1.30 8.59 -12.56
C ALA A 119 1.20 10.13 -12.50
N ASN A 120 0.46 10.62 -11.49
CA ASN A 120 0.36 12.04 -11.18
C ASN A 120 1.48 12.46 -10.22
N LEU A 121 2.51 13.13 -10.73
CA LEU A 121 3.63 13.65 -9.93
C LEU A 121 3.31 15.00 -9.26
N LEU A 122 2.27 15.70 -9.71
CA LEU A 122 1.87 17.00 -9.17
C LEU A 122 1.10 16.88 -7.85
N ALA A 123 0.34 15.79 -7.69
CA ALA A 123 -0.53 15.61 -6.53
C ALA A 123 -0.29 14.27 -5.81
N PRO A 124 0.90 14.05 -5.21
CA PRO A 124 1.18 12.86 -4.43
C PRO A 124 0.24 12.74 -3.23
N VAL A 125 -0.03 11.49 -2.85
CA VAL A 125 -0.59 11.16 -1.55
C VAL A 125 0.56 11.01 -0.57
N ILE A 126 0.55 11.82 0.47
CA ILE A 126 1.52 11.77 1.57
C ILE A 126 0.83 11.09 2.75
N VAL A 127 1.43 10.01 3.25
CA VAL A 127 0.94 9.26 4.41
C VAL A 127 2.01 9.29 5.49
N ASP A 128 1.66 9.75 6.68
CA ASP A 128 2.49 9.54 7.85
C ASP A 128 2.21 8.16 8.44
N ARG A 129 3.22 7.28 8.46
CA ARG A 129 3.05 5.89 8.93
C ARG A 129 2.82 5.81 10.44
N SER A 130 3.33 6.76 11.20
CA SER A 130 3.22 6.78 12.67
C SER A 130 1.82 7.18 13.12
N THR A 131 1.28 8.25 12.53
CA THR A 131 -0.04 8.78 12.87
C THR A 131 -1.17 8.15 12.04
N ARG A 132 -0.81 7.49 10.93
CA ARG A 132 -1.74 6.95 9.91
C ARG A 132 -2.63 8.02 9.29
N ARG A 133 -2.14 9.25 9.23
CA ARG A 133 -2.85 10.37 8.60
C ARG A 133 -2.30 10.60 7.21
N ALA A 134 -3.18 10.98 6.29
CA ALA A 134 -2.82 11.26 4.92
C ALA A 134 -3.44 12.55 4.39
N ALA A 135 -2.84 13.05 3.31
CA ALA A 135 -3.37 14.11 2.48
C ALA A 135 -2.90 13.91 1.04
N GLN A 136 -3.76 14.26 0.08
CA GLN A 136 -3.31 14.47 -1.30
C GLN A 136 -2.86 15.91 -1.45
N VAL A 137 -1.56 16.10 -1.69
CA VAL A 137 -0.90 17.41 -1.66
C VAL A 137 -0.63 17.86 -3.07
N ILE A 138 -1.18 19.00 -3.49
CA ILE A 138 -0.77 19.64 -4.74
C ILE A 138 0.55 20.36 -4.48
N LEU A 139 1.60 19.97 -5.19
CA LEU A 139 2.93 20.56 -5.06
C LEU A 139 2.97 21.96 -5.70
N GLU A 140 3.82 22.82 -5.15
CA GLU A 140 4.08 24.15 -5.74
C GLU A 140 5.01 24.06 -6.96
N GLU A 141 5.83 23.02 -7.02
CA GLU A 141 6.72 22.73 -8.14
C GLU A 141 5.94 22.30 -9.38
N ASP A 142 6.41 22.70 -10.56
CA ASP A 142 5.84 22.28 -11.84
C ASP A 142 6.20 20.81 -12.13
N GLN A 143 5.31 19.91 -11.73
CA GLN A 143 5.42 18.47 -11.92
C GLN A 143 4.33 17.97 -12.88
N PRO A 144 4.61 16.95 -13.71
CA PRO A 144 3.62 16.45 -14.67
C PRO A 144 2.46 15.72 -13.97
N ILE A 145 1.23 16.03 -14.40
CA ILE A 145 0.02 15.29 -14.00
C ILE A 145 -0.02 13.89 -14.62
N ARG A 146 0.65 13.70 -15.77
CA ARG A 146 0.68 12.43 -16.52
C ARG A 146 2.11 12.07 -16.91
N ALA A 147 2.88 11.55 -15.97
CA ALA A 147 4.18 10.95 -16.24
C ALA A 147 4.02 9.47 -16.58
N ARG A 148 4.60 8.98 -17.68
CA ARG A 148 4.57 7.54 -18.01
C ARG A 148 5.34 6.74 -16.96
N LEU A 149 4.78 5.62 -16.52
CA LEU A 149 5.45 4.70 -15.59
C LEU A 149 6.54 3.87 -16.27
N LEU A 150 6.33 3.53 -17.55
CA LEU A 150 7.25 2.72 -18.33
C LEU A 150 7.83 3.54 -19.49
N PRO A 151 9.08 3.27 -19.91
CA PRO A 151 9.65 3.85 -21.11
C PRO A 151 8.77 3.57 -22.34
N ALA A 152 8.81 4.49 -23.30
CA ALA A 152 8.10 4.36 -24.58
C ALA A 152 8.69 3.27 -25.47
#